data_AF-A0A916E201-F1
#
_entry.id   AF-A0A916E201-F1
#
_cell.length_a   1.000
_cell.length_b   1.000
_cell.length_c   1.000
_cell.angle_alpha   90.00
_cell.angle_beta   90.00
_cell.angle_gamma   90.00
#
_symmetry.space_group_name_H-M   'P 1'
#
loop_
_entity.id
_entity.type
_entity.pdbx_description
1 polymer ?
#
loop_
_entity_poly.entity_id
_entity_poly.type
_entity_poly.pdbx_seq_one_letter_code
_entity_poly.pdbx_strand_id
1 'polypeptide(L)'
;MSKPVQPIRWKPLELIGVLTYLNNNFELWCANHRNACNMAIRETNINRDEKATYAKIYNLIRAMEEFHQSEKMYNKSKMKQESEKGKEITVDDDIEMSISDDQTNIDIMSQSIAPLSIEAVNKLCDEKINQVYENQALVIKKIEEANDTFEKIKKLSMIDCFNMKKCL
;
A
#
# COMPACT_ATOMS: atom_id res chain seq x y z
N MET A 1 13.08 22.29 -26.03
CA MET A 1 12.67 20.93 -25.67
C MET A 1 12.62 20.82 -24.15
N SER A 2 11.44 20.77 -23.54
CA SER A 2 11.31 20.61 -22.09
C SER A 2 11.61 19.17 -21.69
N LYS A 3 12.43 19.00 -20.65
CA LYS A 3 12.79 17.68 -20.10
C LYS A 3 11.52 16.94 -19.64
N PRO A 4 11.39 15.62 -19.88
CA PRO A 4 10.28 14.85 -19.37
C PRO A 4 10.29 14.90 -17.84
N VAL A 5 9.22 15.43 -17.25
CA VAL A 5 9.01 15.45 -15.80
C VAL A 5 8.79 14.00 -15.38
N GLN A 6 9.81 13.40 -14.77
CA GLN A 6 9.69 12.09 -14.15
C GLN A 6 8.55 12.14 -13.12
N PRO A 7 7.59 11.21 -13.14
CA PRO A 7 6.47 11.23 -12.22
C PRO A 7 7.00 11.14 -10.78
N ILE A 8 6.61 12.10 -9.95
CA ILE A 8 7.10 12.19 -8.57
C ILE A 8 6.67 10.94 -7.82
N ARG A 9 7.65 10.09 -7.47
CA ARG A 9 7.41 8.86 -6.71
C ARG A 9 6.80 9.20 -5.35
N TRP A 10 5.80 8.44 -4.94
CA TRP A 10 5.24 8.54 -3.58
C TRP A 10 6.22 7.93 -2.59
N LYS A 11 6.52 8.66 -1.51
CA LYS A 11 7.32 8.08 -0.42
C LYS A 11 6.40 7.15 0.39
N PRO A 12 6.87 5.97 0.84
CA PRO A 12 6.05 5.04 1.60
C PRO A 12 5.42 5.68 2.85
N LEU A 13 6.19 6.46 3.61
CA LEU A 13 5.70 7.14 4.82
C LEU A 13 4.61 8.19 4.54
N GLU A 14 4.71 8.91 3.42
CA GLU A 14 3.66 9.87 3.01
C GLU A 14 2.34 9.13 2.77
N LEU A 15 2.41 8.02 2.02
CA LEU A 15 1.22 7.24 1.68
C LEU A 15 0.64 6.53 2.91
N ILE A 16 1.47 5.96 3.78
CA ILE A 16 1.04 5.33 5.04
C ILE A 16 0.31 6.35 5.91
N GLY A 17 0.89 7.55 6.12
CA GLY A 17 0.25 8.58 6.93
C GLY A 17 -1.14 8.98 6.42
N VAL A 18 -1.27 9.19 5.11
CA VAL A 18 -2.56 9.53 4.49
C VAL A 18 -3.58 8.41 4.64
N LEU A 19 -3.19 7.16 4.37
CA LEU A 19 -4.09 6.02 4.48
C LEU A 19 -4.51 5.77 5.94
N THR A 20 -3.60 5.92 6.91
CA THR A 20 -3.91 5.83 8.33
C THR A 20 -4.93 6.89 8.75
N TYR A 21 -4.73 8.14 8.33
CA TYR A 21 -5.68 9.22 8.65
C TYR A 21 -7.08 8.92 8.08
N LEU A 22 -7.15 8.52 6.81
CA LEU A 22 -8.43 8.21 6.14
C LEU A 22 -9.13 7.01 6.77
N ASN A 23 -8.39 5.98 7.16
CA ASN A 23 -8.93 4.81 7.84
C ASN A 23 -9.53 5.19 9.20
N ASN A 24 -8.86 6.05 9.96
CA ASN A 24 -9.35 6.52 11.26
C ASN A 24 -10.52 7.51 11.14
N ASN A 25 -10.71 8.13 9.97
CA ASN A 25 -11.76 9.08 9.67
C ASN A 25 -12.62 8.58 8.49
N PHE A 26 -12.95 7.30 8.49
CA PHE A 26 -13.62 6.65 7.35
C PHE A 26 -14.98 7.28 7.02
N GLU A 27 -15.70 7.76 8.03
CA GLU A 27 -16.97 8.49 7.82
C GLU A 27 -16.78 9.75 6.97
N LEU A 28 -15.68 10.48 7.19
CA LEU A 28 -15.33 11.67 6.42
C LEU A 28 -15.04 11.31 4.96
N TRP A 29 -14.36 10.17 4.75
CA TRP A 29 -14.14 9.62 3.41
C TRP A 29 -15.49 9.34 2.73
N CYS A 30 -16.37 8.55 3.36
CA CYS A 30 -17.69 8.22 2.81
C CYS A 30 -18.55 9.45 2.51
N ALA A 31 -18.48 10.48 3.34
CA ALA A 31 -19.24 11.71 3.14
C ALA A 31 -18.67 12.56 1.98
N ASN A 32 -17.35 12.74 1.93
CA ASN A 32 -16.70 13.56 0.91
C ASN A 32 -15.21 13.21 0.74
N HIS A 33 -14.91 12.41 -0.30
CA HIS A 33 -13.54 11.97 -0.60
C HIS A 33 -12.53 13.11 -0.78
N ARG A 34 -12.93 14.21 -1.44
CA ARG A 34 -12.03 15.36 -1.68
C ARG A 34 -11.68 16.08 -0.38
N ASN A 35 -12.69 16.34 0.44
CA ASN A 35 -12.49 16.96 1.74
C ASN A 35 -11.64 16.06 2.65
N ALA A 36 -11.89 14.76 2.64
CA ALA A 36 -11.10 13.79 3.39
C ALA A 36 -9.62 13.80 2.96
N CYS A 37 -9.33 13.84 1.66
CA CYS A 37 -7.96 14.01 1.15
C CYS A 37 -7.32 15.32 1.61
N ASN A 38 -8.05 16.44 1.55
CA ASN A 38 -7.55 17.73 1.99
C ASN A 38 -7.22 17.76 3.47
N MET A 39 -8.07 17.17 4.30
CA MET A 39 -7.79 17.04 5.74
C MET A 39 -6.58 16.12 5.97
N ALA A 40 -6.48 15.00 5.27
CA ALA A 40 -5.33 14.11 5.36
C ALA A 40 -4.02 14.82 5.00
N ILE A 41 -4.01 15.64 3.93
CA ILE A 41 -2.83 16.42 3.53
C ILE A 41 -2.39 17.38 4.65
N ARG A 42 -3.35 18.06 5.29
CA ARG A 42 -3.10 19.01 6.38
C ARG A 42 -2.54 18.31 7.61
N GLU A 43 -3.18 17.23 8.06
CA GLU A 43 -2.81 16.51 9.28
C GLU A 43 -1.48 15.77 9.13
N THR A 44 -1.20 15.22 7.94
CA THR A 44 0.05 14.52 7.66
C THR A 44 1.19 15.44 7.22
N ASN A 45 0.89 16.73 7.05
CA ASN A 45 1.82 17.78 6.62
C ASN A 45 2.64 17.41 5.36
N ILE A 46 1.98 16.78 4.38
CA ILE A 46 2.63 16.40 3.12
C ILE A 46 2.50 17.51 2.08
N ASN A 47 3.56 17.75 1.31
CA ASN A 47 3.54 18.72 0.21
C ASN A 47 3.07 18.06 -1.10
N ARG A 48 1.80 17.67 -1.14
CA ARG A 48 1.15 17.06 -2.32
C ARG A 48 -0.13 17.82 -2.67
N ASP A 49 -0.42 17.83 -3.95
CA ASP A 49 -1.66 18.40 -4.48
C ASP A 49 -2.88 17.55 -4.11
N GLU A 50 -4.03 18.18 -3.86
CA GLU A 50 -5.30 17.53 -3.53
C GLU A 50 -5.69 16.51 -4.60
N LYS A 51 -5.66 16.94 -5.87
CA LYS A 51 -6.11 16.12 -7.00
C LYS A 51 -5.19 14.93 -7.20
N ALA A 52 -3.88 15.14 -7.06
CA ALA A 52 -2.90 14.07 -7.10
C ALA A 52 -3.09 13.05 -5.96
N THR A 53 -3.42 13.53 -4.76
CA THR A 53 -3.65 12.69 -3.58
C THR A 53 -4.93 11.87 -3.74
N TYR A 54 -6.04 12.51 -4.11
CA TYR A 54 -7.30 11.83 -4.42
C TYR A 54 -7.13 10.77 -5.50
N ALA A 55 -6.49 11.12 -6.63
CA ALA A 55 -6.28 10.18 -7.72
C ALA A 55 -5.44 8.97 -7.27
N LYS A 56 -4.43 9.19 -6.42
CA LYS A 56 -3.61 8.10 -5.89
C LYS A 56 -4.42 7.15 -5.03
N ILE A 57 -5.18 7.67 -4.06
CA ILE A 57 -6.00 6.86 -3.15
C ILE A 57 -7.09 6.12 -3.93
N TYR A 58 -7.79 6.83 -4.82
CA TYR A 58 -8.83 6.24 -5.65
C TYR A 58 -8.30 5.06 -6.49
N ASN A 59 -7.14 5.23 -7.14
CA ASN A 59 -6.54 4.16 -7.92
C ASN A 59 -6.11 2.96 -7.06
N LEU A 60 -5.69 3.18 -5.81
CA LEU A 60 -5.37 2.08 -4.89
C LEU A 60 -6.62 1.31 -4.50
N ILE A 61 -7.69 2.00 -4.12
CA ILE A 61 -8.97 1.37 -3.77
C ILE A 61 -9.51 0.60 -4.96
N ARG A 62 -9.53 1.22 -6.15
CA ARG A 62 -9.98 0.56 -7.38
C ARG A 62 -9.16 -0.69 -7.70
N ALA A 63 -7.83 -0.64 -7.59
CA ALA A 63 -6.98 -1.80 -7.81
C ALA A 63 -7.30 -2.94 -6.81
N MET A 64 -7.61 -2.60 -5.55
CA MET A 64 -8.05 -3.58 -4.55
C MET A 64 -9.43 -4.16 -4.87
N GLU A 65 -10.37 -3.36 -5.39
CA GLU A 65 -11.70 -3.82 -5.81
C GLU A 65 -11.63 -4.76 -7.02
N GLU A 66 -10.88 -4.36 -8.06
CA GLU A 66 -10.64 -5.17 -9.25
C GLU A 66 -10.01 -6.51 -8.88
N PHE A 67 -9.04 -6.48 -7.97
CA PHE A 67 -8.40 -7.68 -7.44
C PHE A 67 -9.40 -8.61 -6.74
N HIS A 68 -10.18 -8.11 -5.78
CA HIS A 68 -11.21 -8.91 -5.12
C HIS A 68 -12.26 -9.47 -6.08
N GLN A 69 -12.61 -8.71 -7.13
CA GLN A 69 -13.56 -9.16 -8.13
C GLN A 69 -12.99 -10.30 -8.98
N SER A 70 -11.71 -10.21 -9.36
CA SER A 70 -11.02 -11.29 -10.07
C SER A 70 -10.91 -12.57 -9.24
N GLU A 71 -10.69 -12.45 -7.93
CA GLU A 71 -10.68 -13.59 -7.00
C GLU A 71 -12.05 -14.28 -6.95
N LYS A 72 -13.14 -13.51 -6.83
CA LYS A 72 -14.50 -14.07 -6.87
C LYS A 72 -14.78 -14.81 -8.17
N MET A 73 -14.34 -14.28 -9.31
CA MET A 73 -14.52 -14.91 -10.60
C MET A 73 -13.70 -16.20 -10.73
N TYR A 74 -12.43 -16.19 -10.31
CA TYR A 74 -11.57 -17.37 -10.29
C TYR A 74 -12.15 -18.50 -9.44
N ASN A 75 -12.61 -18.18 -8.23
CA ASN A 75 -13.22 -19.16 -7.32
C ASN A 75 -14.54 -19.71 -7.88
N LYS A 76 -15.35 -18.87 -8.54
CA LYS A 76 -16.59 -19.29 -9.22
C LYS A 76 -16.32 -20.22 -10.42
N SER A 77 -15.28 -19.95 -11.21
CA SER A 77 -14.89 -20.83 -12.32
C SER A 77 -14.33 -22.17 -11.86
N LYS A 78 -13.61 -22.20 -10.73
CA LYS A 78 -13.07 -23.42 -10.13
C LYS A 78 -14.18 -24.35 -9.61
N MET A 79 -15.23 -23.79 -9.01
CA MET A 79 -16.41 -24.59 -8.60
C MET A 79 -17.23 -25.14 -9.78
N LYS A 80 -17.27 -24.44 -10.93
CA LYS A 80 -17.97 -24.95 -12.12
C LYS A 80 -17.25 -26.13 -12.78
N GLN A 81 -15.91 -26.09 -12.87
CA GLN A 81 -15.11 -27.20 -13.42
C GLN A 81 -15.21 -28.50 -12.60
N GLU A 82 -15.47 -28.42 -11.29
CA GLU A 82 -15.68 -29.59 -10.44
C GLU A 82 -17.11 -30.17 -10.54
N SER A 83 -18.09 -29.37 -10.99
CA SER A 83 -19.49 -29.82 -11.18
C SER A 83 -19.75 -30.49 -12.55
N GLU A 84 -18.89 -30.30 -13.54
CA GLU A 84 -19.08 -30.84 -14.90
C GLU A 84 -18.36 -32.19 -15.14
N LYS A 85 -17.62 -32.73 -14.16
CA LYS A 85 -17.02 -34.08 -14.27
C LYS A 85 -18.00 -35.22 -13.93
N GLY A 86 -19.29 -34.93 -13.79
CA GLY A 86 -20.30 -35.92 -13.42
C GLY A 86 -21.69 -35.52 -13.88
N LYS A 87 -21.93 -35.46 -15.19
CA LYS A 87 -23.27 -35.74 -15.75
C LYS A 87 -23.15 -36.24 -17.18
N GLU A 88 -23.45 -37.52 -17.27
CA GLU A 88 -23.61 -38.35 -18.44
C GLU A 88 -24.72 -37.82 -19.37
N ILE A 89 -24.51 -38.08 -20.65
CA ILE A 89 -25.28 -37.69 -21.85
C ILE A 89 -26.77 -37.99 -21.71
N THR A 90 -27.63 -37.04 -22.11
CA THR A 90 -28.79 -37.29 -23.01
C THR A 90 -29.20 -36.02 -23.76
N VAL A 91 -29.65 -36.24 -25.00
CA VAL A 91 -29.87 -35.36 -26.14
C VAL A 91 -31.28 -34.72 -26.10
N ASP A 92 -31.40 -33.44 -26.52
CA ASP A 92 -32.14 -32.95 -27.71
C ASP A 92 -32.87 -31.61 -27.55
N ASP A 93 -32.92 -30.91 -28.68
CA ASP A 93 -33.79 -29.81 -29.13
C ASP A 93 -33.62 -28.37 -28.61
N ASP A 94 -33.01 -27.57 -29.48
CA ASP A 94 -33.35 -26.21 -29.95
C ASP A 94 -33.83 -25.15 -28.93
N ILE A 95 -33.09 -24.03 -28.85
CA ILE A 95 -33.61 -22.67 -29.05
C ILE A 95 -32.44 -21.69 -29.22
N GLU A 96 -32.46 -21.05 -30.38
CA GLU A 96 -31.64 -19.94 -30.86
C GLU A 96 -31.88 -18.67 -30.02
N MET A 97 -30.82 -17.98 -29.59
CA MET A 97 -30.92 -16.53 -29.34
C MET A 97 -29.58 -15.86 -29.63
N SER A 98 -29.47 -15.40 -30.87
CA SER A 98 -28.42 -14.52 -31.38
C SER A 98 -28.47 -13.18 -30.64
N ILE A 99 -27.36 -12.80 -30.00
CA ILE A 99 -27.15 -11.45 -29.50
C ILE A 99 -26.12 -10.79 -30.41
N SER A 100 -26.63 -9.81 -31.15
CA SER A 100 -25.97 -8.96 -32.13
C SER A 100 -24.63 -8.39 -31.65
N ASP A 101 -23.66 -8.43 -32.56
CA ASP A 101 -22.38 -7.72 -32.50
C ASP A 101 -22.61 -6.21 -32.48
N ASP A 102 -22.05 -5.52 -31.49
CA ASP A 102 -21.54 -4.15 -31.62
C ASP A 102 -20.17 -4.09 -30.94
N GLN A 103 -19.17 -4.47 -31.73
CA GLN A 103 -17.75 -4.44 -31.45
C GLN A 103 -17.27 -2.99 -31.31
N THR A 104 -17.27 -2.42 -30.10
CA THR A 104 -16.47 -1.23 -29.81
C THR A 104 -15.05 -1.67 -29.48
N ASN A 105 -14.20 -1.67 -30.51
CA ASN A 105 -12.77 -1.87 -30.40
C ASN A 105 -12.15 -0.72 -29.58
N ILE A 106 -11.95 -0.96 -28.29
CA ILE A 106 -11.08 -0.14 -27.45
C ILE A 106 -9.75 -0.89 -27.39
N ASP A 107 -8.82 -0.49 -28.25
CA ASP A 107 -7.39 -0.83 -28.15
C ASP A 107 -6.83 -0.23 -26.86
N ILE A 108 -7.15 -0.86 -25.73
CA ILE A 108 -6.39 -0.69 -24.50
C ILE A 108 -5.16 -1.54 -24.73
N MET A 109 -4.06 -0.88 -25.10
CA MET A 109 -2.71 -1.43 -25.13
C MET A 109 -2.41 -2.03 -23.75
N SER A 110 -2.84 -3.28 -23.58
CA SER A 110 -2.71 -4.07 -22.38
C SER A 110 -1.24 -4.42 -22.31
N GLN A 111 -0.46 -3.53 -21.71
CA GLN A 111 0.76 -3.96 -21.03
C GLN A 111 0.30 -5.00 -20.02
N SER A 112 0.43 -6.27 -20.41
CA SER A 112 0.16 -7.43 -19.58
C SER A 112 1.08 -7.33 -18.37
N ILE A 113 0.60 -6.66 -17.33
CA ILE A 113 1.11 -6.81 -16.00
C ILE A 113 0.53 -8.16 -15.59
N ALA A 114 1.33 -9.21 -15.80
CA ALA A 114 1.00 -10.54 -15.30
C ALA A 114 0.55 -10.38 -13.84
N PRO A 115 -0.67 -10.82 -13.47
CA PRO A 115 -1.15 -10.67 -12.11
C PRO A 115 -0.21 -11.45 -11.20
N LEU A 116 0.53 -10.73 -10.34
CA LEU A 116 1.31 -11.34 -9.27
C LEU A 116 0.32 -12.11 -8.39
N SER A 117 0.63 -13.37 -8.08
CA SER A 117 -0.22 -14.21 -7.22
C SER A 117 -0.58 -13.49 -5.92
N ILE A 118 -1.83 -13.63 -5.46
CA ILE A 118 -2.34 -13.13 -4.17
C ILE A 118 -1.40 -13.49 -3.03
N GLU A 119 -0.93 -14.73 -3.06
CA GLU A 119 0.00 -15.27 -2.07
C GLU A 119 1.35 -14.54 -2.11
N ALA A 120 1.83 -14.18 -3.30
CA ALA A 120 3.09 -13.45 -3.46
C ALA A 120 2.98 -12.00 -2.95
N VAL A 121 1.83 -11.34 -3.15
CA VAL A 121 1.58 -9.99 -2.65
C VAL A 121 1.43 -9.98 -1.13
N ASN A 122 0.63 -10.89 -0.57
CA ASN A 122 0.47 -10.99 0.88
C ASN A 122 1.78 -11.34 1.58
N LYS A 123 2.52 -12.32 1.05
CA LYS A 123 3.85 -12.68 1.55
C LYS A 123 4.82 -11.49 1.51
N LEU A 124 4.80 -10.70 0.44
CA LEU A 124 5.63 -9.49 0.34
C LEU A 124 5.22 -8.44 1.37
N CYS A 125 3.92 -8.23 1.60
CA CYS A 125 3.42 -7.32 2.62
C CYS A 125 3.86 -7.75 4.02
N ASP A 126 3.68 -9.02 4.36
CA ASP A 126 4.09 -9.59 5.66
C ASP A 126 5.60 -9.47 5.87
N GLU A 127 6.40 -9.78 4.84
CA GLU A 127 7.86 -9.65 4.88
C GLU A 127 8.28 -8.19 5.08
N LYS A 128 7.61 -7.24 4.42
CA LYS A 128 7.89 -5.80 4.58
C LYS A 128 7.50 -5.29 5.96
N ILE A 129 6.39 -5.77 6.53
CA ILE A 129 5.99 -5.46 7.90
C ILE A 129 7.06 -5.95 8.89
N ASN A 130 7.54 -7.19 8.73
CA ASN A 130 8.59 -7.74 9.59
C ASN A 130 9.90 -6.95 9.48
N GLN A 131 10.33 -6.58 8.27
CA GLN A 131 11.51 -5.73 8.06
C GLN A 131 11.38 -4.37 8.78
N VAL A 132 10.18 -3.79 8.81
CA VAL A 132 9.95 -2.53 9.53
C VAL A 132 10.12 -2.72 11.04
N TYR A 133 9.55 -3.79 11.61
CA TYR A 133 9.71 -4.09 13.04
C TYR A 133 11.16 -4.37 13.43
N GLU A 134 11.90 -5.14 12.63
CA GLU A 134 13.32 -5.41 12.87
C GLU A 134 14.16 -4.13 12.84
N ASN A 135 13.93 -3.28 11.83
CA ASN A 135 14.63 -2.01 11.70
C ASN A 135 14.30 -1.07 12.87
N GLN A 136 13.04 -1.04 13.33
CA GLN A 136 12.64 -0.26 14.49
C GLN A 136 13.37 -0.71 15.76
N ALA A 137 13.42 -2.02 16.02
CA ALA A 137 14.14 -2.58 17.15
C ALA A 137 15.65 -2.26 17.10
N LEU A 138 16.25 -2.35 15.91
CA LEU A 138 17.66 -2.02 15.72
C LEU A 138 17.95 -0.54 16.02
N VAL A 139 17.09 0.37 15.55
CA VAL A 139 17.23 1.82 15.80
C VAL A 139 17.10 2.13 17.29
N ILE A 140 16.11 1.55 17.98
CA ILE A 140 15.93 1.73 19.44
C ILE A 140 17.19 1.27 20.19
N LYS A 141 17.69 0.07 19.89
CA LYS A 141 18.91 -0.47 20.50
C LYS A 141 20.11 0.46 20.28
N LYS A 142 20.28 0.99 19.07
CA LYS A 142 21.38 1.91 18.75
C LYS A 142 21.28 3.23 19.51
N ILE A 143 20.06 3.73 19.74
CA ILE A 143 19.81 4.91 20.57
C ILE A 143 20.19 4.64 22.03
N GLU A 144 19.82 3.48 22.57
CA GLU A 144 20.18 3.07 23.94
C GLU A 144 21.71 2.96 24.11
N GLU A 145 22.40 2.29 23.19
CA GLU A 145 23.87 2.17 23.19
C GLU A 145 24.57 3.55 23.16
N ALA A 146 24.07 4.47 22.33
CA ALA A 146 24.59 5.82 22.24
C ALA A 146 24.35 6.62 23.53
N ASN A 147 23.17 6.47 24.14
CA ASN A 147 22.80 7.16 25.37
C ASN A 147 23.65 6.68 26.56
N ASP A 148 23.89 5.38 26.68
CA ASP A 148 24.79 4.79 27.69
C ASP A 148 26.22 5.32 27.56
N THR A 149 26.70 5.45 26.32
CA THR A 149 28.03 5.99 26.02
C THR A 149 28.11 7.47 26.39
N PHE A 150 27.08 8.24 26.06
CA PHE A 150 26.97 9.66 26.42
C PHE A 150 27.01 9.87 27.93
N GLU A 151 26.24 9.11 28.71
CA GLU A 151 26.22 9.22 30.17
C GLU A 151 27.56 8.82 30.81
N LYS A 152 28.29 7.84 30.24
CA LYS A 152 29.65 7.52 30.68
C LYS A 152 30.62 8.67 30.45
N ILE A 153 30.62 9.26 29.24
CA ILE A 153 31.50 10.40 28.89
C ILE A 153 31.19 11.61 29.78
N LYS A 154 29.91 11.90 30.01
CA LYS A 154 29.44 12.98 30.89
C LYS A 154 29.92 12.80 32.33
N LYS A 155 29.91 11.58 32.86
CA LYS A 155 30.45 11.29 34.21
C LYS A 155 31.96 11.50 34.26
N LEU A 156 32.70 11.03 33.25
CA LEU A 156 34.16 11.20 33.17
C LEU A 156 34.56 12.67 33.12
N SER A 157 33.90 13.47 32.27
CA SER A 157 34.21 14.90 32.14
C SER A 157 33.94 15.70 33.42
N MET A 158 32.91 15.33 34.20
CA MET A 158 32.66 15.91 35.51
C MET A 158 33.77 15.60 36.53
N ILE A 159 34.31 14.37 36.50
CA ILE A 159 35.42 13.97 37.38
C ILE A 159 36.71 14.71 37.01
N ASP A 160 37.03 14.83 35.71
CA ASP A 160 38.20 15.55 35.24
C ASP A 160 38.17 17.03 35.63
N CYS A 161 37.00 17.67 35.49
CA CYS A 161 36.79 19.06 35.93
C CYS A 161 36.98 19.23 37.44
N PHE A 162 36.58 18.25 38.24
CA PHE A 162 36.74 18.30 39.70
C PHE A 162 38.20 18.11 40.12
N ASN A 163 38.93 17.19 39.47
CA ASN A 163 40.35 16.96 39.75
C ASN A 163 41.22 18.15 39.35
N MET A 164 40.93 18.79 38.21
CA MET A 164 41.70 19.95 37.75
C MET A 164 41.56 21.16 38.69
N LYS A 165 40.40 21.34 39.33
CA LYS A 165 40.18 22.38 40.35
C LYS A 165 40.89 22.12 41.68
N LYS A 166 41.33 20.88 41.97
CA LYS A 166 42.10 20.56 43.17
C LYS A 166 43.62 20.76 43.02
N CYS A 167 44.11 20.91 41.79
CA CYS A 167 45.52 21.10 41.48
C CYS A 167 45.93 22.59 41.36
N LEU A 168 45.01 23.52 41.59
CA LEU A 168 45.20 24.98 41.64
C LEU A 168 45.02 25.46 43.07
#